data_AF-A0A7W0MNV8-F1
#
_entry.id   AF-A0A7W0MNV8-F1
#
_cell.length_a   1.000
_cell.length_b   1.000
_cell.length_c   1.000
_cell.angle_alpha   90.00
_cell.angle_beta   90.00
_cell.angle_gamma   90.00
#
_symmetry.space_group_name_H-M   'P 1'
#
loop_
_entity.id
_entity.type
_entity.pdbx_description
1 polymer ?
#
loop_
_entity_poly.entity_id
_entity_poly.type
_entity_poly.pdbx_seq_one_letter_code
_entity_poly.pdbx_strand_id
1 'polypeptide(L)' 'MMDEERSGGMLRELAADGPALFGAVVLALLVAMALFAPLLAPFDPAEQALRERLLPPVWQAKGVW' A
#
# COMPACT_ATOMS: atom_id res chain seq x y z
N MET A 1 30.24 -2.51 26.24
CA MET A 1 28.97 -3.23 25.99
C MET A 1 27.96 -2.24 25.48
N MET A 2 28.07 -1.89 24.20
CA MET A 2 27.04 -1.34 23.29
C MET A 2 27.82 -1.08 21.99
N ASP A 3 27.72 -2.01 21.02
CA ASP A 3 28.43 -1.95 19.75
C ASP A 3 27.73 -0.94 18.83
N GLU A 4 28.17 0.32 18.88
CA GLU A 4 27.63 1.45 18.11
C GLU A 4 28.29 1.62 16.71
N GLU A 5 28.90 0.56 16.15
CA GLU A 5 29.85 0.68 15.01
C GLU A 5 29.51 -0.16 13.77
N ARG A 6 28.22 -0.48 13.51
CA ARG A 6 27.83 -1.26 12.31
C ARG A 6 27.02 -0.49 11.26
N SER A 7 26.87 0.82 11.40
CA SER A 7 25.94 1.61 10.58
C SER A 7 26.42 1.97 9.16
N GLY A 8 27.72 1.82 8.85
CA GLY A 8 28.27 2.23 7.55
C GLY A 8 28.11 1.23 6.40
N GLY A 9 27.87 -0.05 6.70
CA GLY A 9 27.90 -1.15 5.72
C GLY A 9 26.55 -1.72 5.30
N MET A 10 25.51 -1.51 6.11
CA MET A 10 24.24 -2.24 5.99
C MET A 10 23.53 -2.05 4.63
N LEU A 11 23.54 -0.84 4.08
CA LEU A 11 22.94 -0.57 2.75
C LEU A 11 23.72 -1.24 1.61
N ARG A 12 25.04 -1.37 1.79
CA ARG A 12 25.95 -1.96 0.81
C ARG A 12 25.87 -3.48 0.82
N GLU A 13 25.64 -4.05 2.00
CA GLU A 13 25.39 -5.47 2.24
C GLU A 13 24.02 -5.87 1.66
N LEU A 14 22.97 -5.08 1.90
CA LEU A 14 21.65 -5.28 1.30
C LEU A 14 21.66 -5.23 -0.24
N ALA A 15 22.54 -4.41 -0.83
CA ALA A 15 22.69 -4.28 -2.27
C ALA A 15 23.57 -5.38 -2.90
N ALA A 16 24.41 -6.06 -2.12
CA ALA A 16 25.26 -7.15 -2.59
C ALA A 16 24.49 -8.49 -2.70
N ASP A 17 23.45 -8.66 -1.89
CA ASP A 17 22.58 -9.83 -1.91
C ASP A 17 21.39 -9.67 -2.87
N GLY A 18 21.37 -10.45 -3.95
CA GLY A 18 20.32 -10.41 -4.97
C GLY A 18 18.88 -10.51 -4.41
N PRO A 19 18.57 -11.47 -3.51
CA PRO A 19 17.24 -11.58 -2.90
C PRO A 19 16.87 -10.40 -2.01
N ALA A 20 17.83 -9.87 -1.24
CA ALA A 20 17.61 -8.73 -0.35
C ALA A 20 17.32 -7.46 -1.16
N LEU A 21 18.08 -7.23 -2.24
CA LEU A 21 17.86 -6.14 -3.17
C LEU A 21 16.49 -6.26 -3.86
N PHE A 22 16.09 -7.46 -4.29
CA PHE A 22 14.77 -7.69 -4.87
C PHE A 22 13.65 -7.30 -3.90
N GLY A 23 13.73 -7.77 -2.65
CA GLY A 23 12.75 -7.39 -1.62
C GLY A 23 12.70 -5.90 -1.36
N ALA A 24 13.87 -5.25 -1.27
CA ALA A 24 13.97 -3.80 -1.10
C ALA A 24 13.35 -3.02 -2.27
N VAL A 25 13.58 -3.46 -3.51
CA VAL A 25 13.00 -2.85 -4.71
C VAL A 25 11.48 -3.00 -4.72
N VAL A 26 10.96 -4.20 -4.44
CA VAL A 26 9.50 -4.42 -4.38
C VAL A 26 8.87 -3.54 -3.30
N LEU A 27 9.48 -3.46 -2.11
CA LEU A 27 8.98 -2.61 -1.03
C LEU A 27 9.01 -1.12 -1.43
N ALA A 28 10.09 -0.66 -2.06
CA ALA A 28 10.18 0.72 -2.54
C ALA A 28 9.11 1.03 -3.59
N LEU A 29 8.82 0.10 -4.49
CA LEU A 29 7.74 0.23 -5.47
C LEU A 29 6.36 0.32 -4.80
N LEU A 30 6.09 -0.50 -3.78
CA LEU A 30 4.84 -0.43 -3.03
C LEU A 30 4.66 0.92 -2.33
N VAL A 31 5.74 1.45 -1.72
CA VAL A 31 5.71 2.78 -1.09
C VAL A 31 5.46 3.86 -2.14
N ALA A 32 6.14 3.79 -3.29
CA ALA A 32 5.90 4.73 -4.39
C ALA A 32 4.44 4.67 -4.86
N MET A 33 3.88 3.48 -5.07
CA MET A 33 2.48 3.30 -5.44
C MET A 33 1.53 3.90 -4.40
N ALA A 34 1.83 3.78 -3.11
CA ALA A 34 1.02 4.39 -2.05
C ALA A 34 1.07 5.92 -2.08
N LEU A 35 2.25 6.51 -2.33
CA LEU A 35 2.40 7.96 -2.45
C LEU A 35 1.71 8.52 -3.70
N PHE A 36 1.77 7.78 -4.81
CA PHE A 36 1.12 8.14 -6.07
C PHE A 36 -0.29 7.54 -6.22
N ALA A 37 -0.86 6.98 -5.15
CA ALA A 37 -2.20 6.41 -5.14
C ALA A 37 -3.28 7.35 -5.75
N PRO A 38 -3.34 8.66 -5.44
CA PRO A 38 -4.36 9.54 -6.02
C PRO A 38 -4.20 9.79 -7.53
N LEU A 39 -3.02 9.54 -8.11
CA LEU A 39 -2.81 9.61 -9.56
C LEU A 39 -3.07 8.26 -10.23
N LEU A 40 -2.87 7.17 -9.51
CA LEU A 40 -2.97 5.79 -10.01
C LEU A 40 -4.40 5.23 -9.91
N ALA A 41 -5.15 5.60 -8.87
CA ALA A 41 -6.48 5.09 -8.61
C ALA A 41 -7.53 6.21 -8.79
N PRO A 42 -8.53 6.02 -9.68
CA PRO A 42 -9.62 6.98 -9.87
C PRO A 42 -10.65 6.96 -8.73
N PHE A 43 -10.68 5.90 -7.92
CA PHE A 43 -11.62 5.73 -6.80
C PHE A 43 -10.86 5.64 -5.49
N ASP A 44 -11.32 6.37 -4.47
CA ASP A 44 -10.72 6.35 -3.14
C ASP A 44 -11.20 5.09 -2.37
N PRO A 45 -10.32 4.15 -2.01
CA PRO A 45 -10.71 2.98 -1.21
C PRO A 45 -11.21 3.34 0.19
N ALA A 46 -10.86 4.53 0.71
CA ALA A 46 -11.39 5.05 1.97
C ALA A 46 -12.78 5.68 1.82
N GLU A 47 -13.26 5.92 0.59
CA GLU A 47 -14.67 6.21 0.33
C GLU A 47 -15.50 4.95 0.62
N GLN A 48 -15.89 4.82 1.88
CA GLN A 48 -16.81 3.78 2.31
C GLN A 48 -18.20 4.06 1.72
N ALA A 49 -18.63 3.22 0.77
CA ALA A 49 -20.01 3.08 0.32
C ALA A 49 -20.97 2.53 1.42
N LEU A 50 -20.73 2.86 2.69
CA LEU A 50 -21.63 2.56 3.82
C LEU A 50 -23.03 3.13 3.57
N ARG A 51 -23.11 4.31 2.95
CA ARG A 51 -24.38 4.94 2.61
C ARG A 51 -25.15 4.13 1.56
N GLU A 52 -24.46 3.54 0.59
CA GLU A 52 -25.08 2.68 -0.43
C GLU A 52 -25.51 1.34 0.14
N ARG A 53 -24.82 0.81 1.16
CA ARG A 53 -25.24 -0.39 1.89
C ARG A 53 -26.53 -0.21 2.71
N LEU A 54 -26.89 1.03 3.03
CA LEU A 54 -28.15 1.36 3.69
C LEU A 54 -29.30 1.55 2.70
N LEU A 55 -29.00 1.63 1.39
CA LEU A 55 -30.04 1.65 0.39
C LEU A 55 -30.71 0.27 0.37
N PRO A 56 -32.04 0.23 0.39
CA PRO A 56 -32.75 -1.01 0.21
C PRO A 56 -32.36 -1.60 -1.16
N PRO A 57 -32.01 -2.89 -1.23
CA PRO A 57 -31.68 -3.52 -2.49
C PRO A 57 -32.84 -3.42 -3.49
N VAL A 58 -32.53 -3.53 -4.79
CA VAL A 58 -33.47 -3.33 -5.90
C VAL A 58 -34.75 -4.19 -5.84
N TRP A 59 -34.75 -5.29 -5.09
CA TRP A 59 -35.90 -6.17 -4.88
C TRP A 59 -36.80 -5.79 -3.68
N GLN A 60 -36.44 -4.78 -2.89
CA GLN A 60 -37.27 -4.25 -1.80
C GLN A 60 -38.16 -3.10 -2.26
N ALA A 61 -39.27 -2.87 -1.56
CA ALA A 61 -40.31 -1.89 -1.91
C ALA A 61 -39.84 -0.42 -2.03
N LYS A 62 -38.63 -0.09 -1.55
CA LYS A 62 -38.00 1.23 -1.67
C LYS A 62 -36.69 1.22 -2.49
N GLY A 63 -36.34 0.09 -3.10
CA GLY A 63 -35.15 -0.04 -3.93
C GLY A 63 -35.31 0.72 -5.25
N VAL A 64 -34.24 1.38 -5.69
CA VAL A 64 -34.16 2.12 -6.96
C VAL A 64 -33.08 1.52 -7.85
N TRP A 65 -33.30 1.50 -9.16
CA TRP A 65 -32.37 1.01 -10.18
C TRP A 65 -31.32 2.05 -10.56
#